data_AF-A0A9D7NH84-F1
#
_entry.id   AF-A0A9D7NH84-F1
#
_cell.length_a   1.000
_cell.length_b   1.000
_cell.length_c   1.000
_cell.angle_alpha   90.00
_cell.angle_beta   90.00
_cell.angle_gamma   90.00
#
_symmetry.space_group_name_H-M   'P 1'
#
loop_
_entity.id
_entity.type
_entity.pdbx_description
1 polymer ?
#
loop_
_entity_poly.entity_id
_entity_poly.type
_entity_poly.pdbx_seq_one_letter_code
_entity_poly.pdbx_strand_id
1 'polypeptide(L)'
;MITDDCSQRSEKEATYTITKRSDVTTTAPKSTIKDQCDLANDFSTWKALFSASGGCSPIIKYFVSIDGGNETEMTSIANVTAPGKCGGSVKIRIVITDDCDQSSEKEATYTITRRSDVTTSAPKNTTKNQCDLASDFNSWKAQFAASGGCSPVIKYFVSIDGAPETEMTSIANVTAPGKCGGSVKIRIVITDDCDQRSEKEATYTITRRSDVTTSAPQSTTKNQCDLASDFNSWKAQFTASGGCSPVIKYFVSIDGAPETEMTSIANVTAPGKCGGSVKIRIVITDDCDQRSEKEATYTITRRSDVTTSAPQSTTKNQCDLASDFNSWKAQFAASGGCSPVIKYFVSIDGAPETEMTSIANVTAPGKCGGSVKIRIVITDDCDQRSEKEATYTITSRSDIVINTPANKTVRCLLQAASIQNSQLGSPNSTPVVAVVPW
;
A
#
# COMPACT_ATOMS: atom_id res chain seq x y z
N MET A 1 118.91 -52.58 44.17
CA MET A 1 119.53 -53.04 45.43
C MET A 1 121.03 -52.98 45.21
N ILE A 2 121.76 -52.13 45.94
CA ILE A 2 123.23 -52.12 45.97
C ILE A 2 123.61 -52.38 47.43
N THR A 3 124.53 -53.31 47.66
CA THR A 3 125.07 -53.64 49.00
C THR A 3 126.52 -53.19 49.10
N ASP A 4 126.84 -52.52 50.21
CA ASP A 4 128.18 -52.17 50.70
C ASP A 4 128.33 -52.77 52.12
N ASP A 5 129.57 -53.15 52.48
CA ASP A 5 130.05 -53.89 53.66
C ASP A 5 129.78 -53.21 55.03
N CYS A 6 128.95 -52.16 55.09
CA CYS A 6 128.63 -51.43 56.33
C CYS A 6 127.18 -51.58 56.83
N SER A 7 126.39 -52.52 56.30
CA SER A 7 125.03 -52.83 56.82
C SER A 7 124.05 -51.64 56.93
N GLN A 8 124.23 -50.58 56.14
CA GLN A 8 123.22 -49.52 56.02
C GLN A 8 122.28 -49.83 54.85
N ARG A 9 121.00 -50.07 55.17
CA ARG A 9 119.93 -50.27 54.20
C ARG A 9 119.29 -48.92 53.89
N SER A 10 119.47 -48.39 52.68
CA SER A 10 118.62 -47.32 52.15
C SER A 10 117.66 -47.90 51.13
N GLU A 11 116.37 -47.98 51.47
CA GLU A 11 115.31 -48.18 50.49
C GLU A 11 114.58 -46.84 50.31
N LYS A 12 114.57 -46.35 49.07
CA LYS A 12 113.68 -45.26 48.67
C LYS A 12 112.38 -45.88 48.21
N GLU A 13 111.29 -45.64 48.94
CA GLU A 13 109.96 -45.91 48.44
C GLU A 13 109.56 -44.79 47.46
N ALA A 14 109.06 -45.18 46.29
CA ALA A 14 108.33 -44.29 45.40
C ALA A 14 106.84 -44.63 45.55
N THR A 15 106.09 -43.75 46.20
CA THR A 15 104.63 -43.83 46.23
C THR A 15 104.06 -43.16 44.98
N TYR A 16 103.27 -43.90 44.21
CA TYR A 16 102.44 -43.33 43.14
C TYR A 16 101.01 -43.20 43.68
N THR A 17 100.52 -41.97 43.81
CA THR A 17 99.14 -41.72 44.21
C THR A 17 98.27 -41.70 42.96
N ILE A 18 97.38 -42.68 42.81
CA ILE A 18 96.28 -42.60 41.84
C ILE A 18 95.19 -41.74 42.49
N THR A 19 95.08 -40.48 42.06
CA THR A 19 93.98 -39.61 42.51
C THR A 19 92.68 -40.08 41.86
N LYS A 20 91.66 -40.38 42.68
CA LYS A 20 90.31 -40.70 42.20
C LYS A 20 89.81 -39.54 41.33
N ARG A 21 89.36 -39.81 40.10
CA ARG A 21 88.71 -38.80 39.26
C ARG A 21 87.40 -38.34 39.90
N SER A 22 86.94 -37.16 39.51
CA SER A 22 85.63 -36.64 39.90
C SER A 22 84.53 -37.63 39.54
N ASP A 23 83.55 -37.81 40.42
CA ASP A 23 82.41 -38.69 40.14
C ASP A 23 81.64 -38.22 38.90
N VAL A 24 81.01 -39.15 38.18
CA VAL A 24 80.15 -38.78 37.05
C VAL A 24 78.93 -38.00 37.52
N THR A 25 78.56 -36.96 36.78
CA THR A 25 77.43 -36.09 37.10
C THR A 25 76.62 -35.77 35.86
N THR A 26 75.31 -35.64 36.02
CA THR A 26 74.37 -35.19 34.98
C THR A 26 73.55 -34.01 35.46
N THR A 27 73.27 -33.09 34.55
CA THR A 27 72.28 -32.02 34.73
C THR A 27 71.20 -32.15 33.67
N ALA A 28 69.96 -31.91 34.06
CA ALA A 28 68.84 -31.75 33.15
C ALA A 28 68.11 -30.45 33.49
N PRO A 29 67.47 -29.80 32.50
CA PRO A 29 66.53 -28.71 32.77
C PRO A 29 65.35 -29.19 33.62
N LYS A 30 64.55 -28.24 34.14
CA LYS A 30 63.23 -28.58 34.68
C LYS A 30 62.29 -28.98 33.56
N SER A 31 61.41 -29.95 33.82
CA SER A 31 60.29 -30.24 32.93
C SER A 31 59.41 -28.98 32.79
N THR A 32 58.90 -28.75 31.59
CA THR A 32 58.13 -27.54 31.27
C THR A 32 56.92 -27.86 30.42
N ILE A 33 55.87 -27.07 30.58
CA ILE A 33 54.63 -27.11 29.81
C ILE A 33 54.47 -25.75 29.13
N LYS A 34 54.23 -25.77 27.82
CA LYS A 34 54.05 -24.59 26.99
C LYS A 34 52.71 -24.64 26.28
N ASP A 35 52.07 -23.48 26.16
CA ASP A 35 50.87 -23.34 25.31
C ASP A 35 51.28 -23.35 23.83
N GLN A 36 50.41 -23.89 22.99
CA GLN A 36 50.64 -23.97 21.55
C GLN A 36 50.89 -22.59 20.87
N CYS A 37 50.47 -21.48 21.48
CA CYS A 37 50.73 -20.13 20.98
C CYS A 37 52.15 -19.62 21.30
N ASP A 38 52.89 -20.26 22.20
CA ASP A 38 54.14 -19.75 22.77
C ASP A 38 55.34 -20.62 22.38
N LEU A 39 55.60 -20.75 21.07
CA LEU A 39 56.57 -21.73 20.53
C LEU A 39 57.93 -21.16 20.08
N ALA A 40 58.23 -19.88 20.31
CA ALA A 40 59.45 -19.26 19.80
C ALA A 40 60.71 -19.75 20.55
N ASN A 41 61.64 -20.44 19.87
CA ASN A 41 63.02 -20.79 20.28
C ASN A 41 63.23 -21.45 21.67
N ASP A 42 62.17 -21.72 22.42
CA ASP A 42 62.21 -22.20 23.80
C ASP A 42 62.73 -23.63 23.90
N PHE A 43 62.37 -24.51 22.95
CA PHE A 43 62.80 -25.91 22.98
C PHE A 43 64.30 -26.07 22.79
N SER A 44 64.92 -25.33 21.87
CA SER A 44 66.36 -25.40 21.64
C SER A 44 67.16 -24.95 22.86
N THR A 45 66.68 -23.90 23.54
CA THR A 45 67.28 -23.40 24.78
C THR A 45 67.13 -24.40 25.92
N TRP A 46 65.94 -24.98 26.08
CA TRP A 46 65.68 -26.04 27.06
C TRP A 46 66.57 -27.26 26.84
N LYS A 47 66.69 -27.72 25.59
CA LYS A 47 67.49 -28.87 25.20
C LYS A 47 68.99 -28.68 25.46
N ALA A 48 69.50 -27.46 25.34
CA ALA A 48 70.90 -27.14 25.58
C ALA A 48 71.33 -27.23 27.05
N LEU A 49 70.38 -27.34 28.00
CA LEU A 49 70.65 -27.41 29.44
C LEU A 49 70.98 -28.83 29.93
N PHE A 50 70.85 -29.84 29.07
CA PHE A 50 71.32 -31.19 29.37
C PHE A 50 72.85 -31.22 29.29
N SER A 51 73.50 -31.65 30.37
CA SER A 51 74.96 -31.82 30.38
C SER A 51 75.36 -33.03 31.21
N ALA A 52 76.51 -33.61 30.88
CA ALA A 52 77.14 -34.67 31.67
C ALA A 52 78.65 -34.42 31.75
N SER A 53 79.26 -34.71 32.89
CA SER A 53 80.69 -34.48 33.11
C SER A 53 81.26 -35.40 34.19
N GLY A 54 82.59 -35.46 34.29
CA GLY A 54 83.31 -36.30 35.24
C GLY A 54 83.61 -37.71 34.72
N GLY A 55 84.09 -38.59 35.62
CA GLY A 55 84.43 -39.97 35.32
C GLY A 55 85.75 -40.20 34.58
N CYS A 56 86.11 -41.48 34.45
CA CYS A 56 87.20 -41.96 33.59
C CYS A 56 86.62 -42.61 32.33
N SER A 57 87.00 -42.10 31.15
CA SER A 57 86.47 -42.55 29.84
C SER A 57 84.92 -42.61 29.79
N PRO A 58 84.21 -41.52 30.14
CA PRO A 58 82.76 -41.57 30.28
C PRO A 58 82.05 -41.87 28.95
N ILE A 59 81.04 -42.74 29.02
CA ILE A 59 80.09 -43.03 27.95
C ILE A 59 78.79 -42.29 28.28
N ILE A 60 78.33 -41.44 27.35
CA ILE A 60 77.08 -40.68 27.48
C ILE A 60 76.05 -41.26 26.52
N LYS A 61 74.86 -41.57 27.04
CA LYS A 61 73.71 -42.04 26.29
C LYS A 61 72.50 -41.17 26.58
N TYR A 62 71.68 -40.95 25.57
CA TYR A 62 70.40 -40.28 25.68
C TYR A 62 69.30 -41.27 25.33
N PHE A 63 68.22 -41.26 26.09
CA PHE A 63 67.02 -42.00 25.81
C PHE A 63 65.89 -41.00 25.56
N VAL A 64 65.33 -41.02 24.36
CA VAL A 64 64.33 -40.06 23.93
C VAL A 64 63.00 -40.76 23.71
N SER A 65 61.95 -40.27 24.36
CA SER A 65 60.56 -40.71 24.15
C SER A 65 59.75 -39.53 23.60
N ILE A 66 59.04 -39.77 22.51
CA ILE A 66 58.14 -38.80 21.87
C ILE A 66 56.72 -39.27 22.15
N ASP A 67 55.89 -38.38 22.69
CA ASP A 67 54.46 -38.60 22.97
C ASP A 67 54.16 -39.85 23.82
N GLY A 68 55.05 -40.17 24.76
CA GLY A 68 54.93 -41.34 25.63
C GLY A 68 55.21 -42.68 24.92
N GLY A 69 55.74 -42.65 23.70
CA GLY A 69 56.23 -43.82 23.00
C GLY A 69 57.49 -44.43 23.64
N ASN A 70 57.96 -45.53 23.07
CA ASN A 70 59.17 -46.22 23.56
C ASN A 70 60.40 -45.30 23.51
N GLU A 71 61.28 -45.46 24.50
CA GLU A 71 62.55 -44.76 24.51
C GLU A 71 63.48 -45.28 23.42
N THR A 72 64.04 -44.37 22.63
CA THR A 72 65.09 -44.66 21.64
C THR A 72 66.44 -44.21 22.18
N GLU A 73 67.42 -45.11 22.20
CA GLU A 73 68.79 -44.80 22.60
C GLU A 73 69.51 -43.99 21.49
N MET A 74 70.18 -42.92 21.88
CA MET A 74 70.89 -41.99 21.01
C MET A 74 72.21 -41.55 21.64
N THR A 75 73.21 -41.25 20.80
CA THR A 75 74.50 -40.68 21.24
C THR A 75 74.51 -39.15 21.28
N SER A 76 73.48 -38.50 20.71
CA SER A 76 73.31 -37.05 20.69
C SER A 76 71.85 -36.67 20.56
N ILE A 77 71.45 -35.55 21.18
CA ILE A 77 70.11 -34.96 21.08
C ILE A 77 70.05 -33.75 20.13
N ALA A 78 71.12 -33.46 19.39
CA ALA A 78 71.20 -32.29 18.50
C ALA A 78 70.04 -32.22 17.50
N ASN A 79 69.63 -33.36 16.95
CA ASN A 79 68.56 -33.47 15.93
C ASN A 79 67.17 -33.73 16.50
N VAL A 80 67.01 -33.86 17.81
CA VAL A 80 65.68 -33.97 18.43
C VAL A 80 64.95 -32.64 18.22
N THR A 81 63.76 -32.69 17.64
CA THR A 81 62.89 -31.54 17.40
C THR A 81 61.91 -31.35 18.54
N ALA A 82 61.34 -30.15 18.65
CA ALA A 82 60.25 -29.89 19.58
C ALA A 82 59.04 -30.79 19.27
N PRO A 83 58.12 -31.03 20.24
CA PRO A 83 56.84 -31.65 19.94
C PRO A 83 56.07 -30.87 18.86
N GLY A 84 55.07 -31.51 18.26
CA GLY A 84 54.21 -30.86 17.28
C GLY A 84 53.55 -29.60 17.84
N LYS A 85 53.34 -28.60 16.96
CA LYS A 85 52.71 -27.33 17.35
C LYS A 85 51.30 -27.49 17.94
N CYS A 86 50.63 -28.62 17.70
CA CYS A 86 49.25 -28.88 18.14
C CYS A 86 49.15 -29.79 19.36
N GLY A 87 50.27 -29.94 20.06
CA GLY A 87 50.38 -30.76 21.24
C GLY A 87 51.43 -31.86 21.08
N GLY A 88 51.82 -32.39 22.23
CA GLY A 88 52.75 -33.51 22.33
C GLY A 88 53.78 -33.29 23.43
N SER A 89 54.66 -34.25 23.61
CA SER A 89 55.75 -34.17 24.58
C SER A 89 57.02 -34.85 24.07
N VAL A 90 58.15 -34.31 24.46
CA VAL A 90 59.46 -34.93 24.27
C VAL A 90 60.09 -35.10 25.64
N LYS A 91 60.32 -36.35 26.04
CA LYS A 91 61.05 -36.71 27.25
C LYS A 91 62.48 -37.09 26.85
N ILE A 92 63.47 -36.47 27.48
CA ILE A 92 64.88 -36.79 27.30
C ILE A 92 65.45 -37.23 28.65
N ARG A 93 66.06 -38.42 28.65
CA ARG A 93 66.76 -39.01 29.79
C ARG A 93 68.24 -39.15 29.43
N ILE A 94 69.12 -38.48 30.16
CA ILE A 94 70.58 -38.51 29.97
C ILE A 94 71.19 -39.46 31.00
N VAL A 95 72.03 -40.37 30.53
CA VAL A 95 72.77 -41.33 31.35
C VAL A 95 74.25 -41.21 31.02
N ILE A 96 75.08 -41.10 32.05
CA ILE A 96 76.54 -41.19 31.94
C ILE A 96 77.00 -42.39 32.77
N THR A 97 77.90 -43.18 32.20
CA THR A 97 78.59 -44.28 32.88
C THR A 97 80.09 -44.18 32.65
N ASP A 98 80.93 -44.54 33.61
CA ASP A 98 82.38 -44.56 33.44
C ASP A 98 83.00 -45.96 33.62
N ASP A 99 84.30 -46.11 33.33
CA ASP A 99 85.03 -47.39 33.42
C ASP A 99 85.09 -47.94 34.87
N CYS A 100 84.69 -47.15 35.87
CA CYS A 100 84.65 -47.52 37.28
C CYS A 100 83.24 -47.91 37.73
N ASP A 101 82.33 -48.19 36.79
CA ASP A 101 80.92 -48.53 37.00
C ASP A 101 80.13 -47.44 37.75
N GLN A 102 80.62 -46.20 37.79
CA GLN A 102 79.84 -45.09 38.30
C GLN A 102 78.78 -44.68 37.28
N SER A 103 77.58 -44.36 37.74
CA SER A 103 76.51 -43.89 36.88
C SER A 103 75.80 -42.68 37.46
N SER A 104 75.36 -41.79 36.57
CA SER A 104 74.49 -40.67 36.93
C SER A 104 73.43 -40.51 35.85
N GLU A 105 72.22 -40.16 36.28
CA GLU A 105 71.07 -40.08 35.41
C GLU A 105 70.13 -38.93 35.80
N LYS A 106 69.61 -38.25 34.78
CA LYS A 106 68.52 -37.27 34.91
C LYS A 106 67.59 -37.33 33.72
N GLU A 107 66.34 -36.92 33.95
CA GLU A 107 65.35 -36.77 32.89
C GLU A 107 64.59 -35.46 33.01
N ALA A 108 64.10 -34.97 31.87
CA ALA A 108 63.15 -33.88 31.83
C ALA A 108 62.23 -34.01 30.61
N THR A 109 61.02 -33.47 30.74
CA THR A 109 60.00 -33.49 29.69
C THR A 109 59.65 -32.08 29.24
N TYR A 110 59.59 -31.87 27.94
CA TYR A 110 59.04 -30.67 27.31
C TYR A 110 57.69 -31.01 26.70
N THR A 111 56.63 -30.41 27.21
CA THR A 111 55.26 -30.67 26.74
C THR A 111 54.67 -29.41 26.10
N ILE A 112 54.06 -29.57 24.94
CA ILE A 112 53.19 -28.57 24.33
C ILE A 112 51.75 -29.00 24.58
N THR A 113 50.94 -28.13 25.18
CA THR A 113 49.51 -28.35 25.34
C THR A 113 48.75 -27.62 24.25
N ARG A 114 47.80 -28.33 23.63
CA ARG A 114 46.86 -27.73 22.67
C ARG A 114 45.95 -26.72 23.38
N ARG A 115 45.65 -25.60 22.73
CA ARG A 115 44.72 -24.59 23.25
C ARG A 115 43.27 -25.05 23.08
N SER A 116 42.38 -24.42 23.83
CA SER A 116 40.93 -24.56 23.68
C SER A 116 40.48 -24.34 22.24
N ASP A 117 39.53 -25.18 21.80
CA ASP A 117 38.95 -25.14 20.46
C ASP A 117 38.43 -23.74 20.07
N VAL A 118 38.53 -23.41 18.79
CA VAL A 118 37.91 -22.22 18.23
C VAL A 118 36.38 -22.30 18.31
N THR A 119 35.74 -21.16 18.51
CA THR A 119 34.28 -21.05 18.63
C THR A 119 33.75 -19.93 17.76
N THR A 120 32.52 -20.11 17.26
CA THR A 120 31.77 -19.09 16.53
C THR A 120 30.41 -18.86 17.18
N SER A 121 29.93 -17.63 17.09
CA SER A 121 28.60 -17.19 17.47
C SER A 121 27.97 -16.42 16.32
N ALA A 122 26.65 -16.56 16.18
CA ALA A 122 25.85 -15.89 15.18
C ALA A 122 24.50 -15.51 15.81
N PRO A 123 23.85 -14.44 15.32
CA PRO A 123 22.48 -14.12 15.71
C PRO A 123 21.50 -15.23 15.30
N LYS A 124 20.26 -15.15 15.80
CA LYS A 124 19.17 -15.97 15.25
C LYS A 124 18.76 -15.45 13.87
N ASN A 125 18.20 -16.33 13.05
CA ASN A 125 17.50 -15.94 11.83
C ASN A 125 16.40 -14.93 12.17
N THR A 126 16.33 -13.86 11.38
CA THR A 126 15.42 -12.74 11.63
C THR A 126 14.63 -12.45 10.37
N THR A 127 13.31 -12.34 10.50
CA THR A 127 12.41 -11.92 9.43
C THR A 127 11.69 -10.65 9.85
N LYS A 128 11.76 -9.61 9.02
CA LYS A 128 11.02 -8.35 9.19
C LYS A 128 10.12 -8.13 7.99
N ASN A 129 9.03 -7.40 8.19
CA ASN A 129 8.20 -6.95 7.06
C ASN A 129 8.78 -5.66 6.46
N GLN A 130 8.39 -5.34 5.23
CA GLN A 130 8.83 -4.13 4.53
C GLN A 130 8.48 -2.80 5.23
N CYS A 131 7.56 -2.81 6.20
CA CYS A 131 7.14 -1.61 6.94
C CYS A 131 7.90 -1.38 8.24
N ASP A 132 8.61 -2.40 8.72
CA ASP A 132 9.29 -2.38 10.00
C ASP A 132 10.79 -2.24 9.77
N LEU A 133 11.18 -1.14 9.12
CA LEU A 133 12.57 -0.81 8.76
C LEU A 133 13.21 0.17 9.74
N ALA A 134 13.17 -0.12 11.04
CA ALA A 134 14.07 0.53 11.99
C ALA A 134 15.37 -0.29 12.05
N SER A 135 16.52 0.38 11.91
CA SER A 135 17.97 0.05 12.05
C SER A 135 18.49 -1.30 12.63
N ASP A 136 17.74 -2.39 12.61
CA ASP A 136 18.03 -3.65 13.32
C ASP A 136 19.12 -4.49 12.65
N PHE A 137 19.36 -4.30 11.34
CA PHE A 137 20.33 -5.10 10.61
C PHE A 137 21.77 -4.95 11.13
N ASN A 138 22.19 -3.74 11.50
CA ASN A 138 23.53 -3.52 12.05
C ASN A 138 23.71 -4.20 13.41
N SER A 139 22.69 -4.15 14.27
CA SER A 139 22.69 -4.83 15.57
C SER A 139 22.65 -6.36 15.42
N TRP A 140 21.93 -6.87 14.42
CA TRP A 140 21.94 -8.29 14.05
C TRP A 140 23.34 -8.70 13.56
N LYS A 141 23.92 -7.94 12.65
CA LYS A 141 25.25 -8.20 12.07
C LYS A 141 26.38 -8.16 13.10
N ALA A 142 26.29 -7.30 14.11
CA ALA A 142 27.28 -7.19 15.18
C ALA A 142 27.35 -8.43 16.11
N GLN A 143 26.37 -9.34 16.05
CA GLN A 143 26.35 -10.56 16.87
C GLN A 143 27.19 -11.70 16.28
N PHE A 144 27.74 -11.55 15.07
CA PHE A 144 28.71 -12.50 14.53
C PHE A 144 30.05 -12.28 15.20
N ALA A 145 30.51 -13.28 15.96
CA ALA A 145 31.82 -13.25 16.60
C ALA A 145 32.49 -14.62 16.56
N ALA A 146 33.82 -14.62 16.55
CA ALA A 146 34.63 -15.83 16.65
C ALA A 146 35.77 -15.61 17.65
N SER A 147 36.19 -16.66 18.34
CA SER A 147 37.25 -16.58 19.36
C SER A 147 37.92 -17.93 19.59
N GLY A 148 39.06 -17.93 20.30
CA GLY A 148 39.82 -19.13 20.63
C GLY A 148 40.90 -19.46 19.60
N GLY A 149 41.57 -20.61 19.78
CA GLY A 149 42.66 -21.07 18.92
C GLY A 149 43.95 -20.24 19.02
N CYS A 150 44.95 -20.65 18.24
CA CYS A 150 46.19 -19.89 18.02
C CYS A 150 46.29 -19.43 16.57
N SER A 151 46.66 -18.16 16.39
CA SER A 151 46.69 -17.48 15.08
C SER A 151 45.44 -17.73 14.20
N PRO A 152 44.22 -17.56 14.72
CA PRO A 152 43.03 -17.96 13.97
C PRO A 152 42.82 -17.11 12.72
N VAL A 153 42.42 -17.78 11.63
CA VAL A 153 41.94 -17.16 10.40
C VAL A 153 40.42 -17.14 10.41
N ILE A 154 39.83 -15.94 10.29
CA ILE A 154 38.38 -15.74 10.24
C ILE A 154 37.98 -15.39 8.80
N LYS A 155 36.98 -16.09 8.28
CA LYS A 155 36.39 -15.86 6.96
C LYS A 155 34.87 -15.74 7.09
N TYR A 156 34.30 -14.87 6.28
CA TYR A 156 32.86 -14.72 6.12
C TYR A 156 32.45 -15.12 4.71
N PHE A 157 31.30 -15.76 4.59
CA PHE A 157 30.69 -16.11 3.33
C PHE A 157 29.31 -15.48 3.28
N VAL A 158 29.07 -14.63 2.30
CA VAL A 158 27.85 -13.81 2.22
C VAL A 158 27.08 -14.16 0.95
N SER A 159 25.79 -14.47 1.11
CA SER A 159 24.84 -14.68 0.02
C SER A 159 23.74 -13.62 0.13
N ILE A 160 23.49 -12.93 -0.99
CA ILE A 160 22.44 -11.90 -1.11
C ILE A 160 21.39 -12.46 -2.05
N ASP A 161 20.13 -12.51 -1.60
CA ASP A 161 18.98 -12.95 -2.39
C ASP A 161 19.16 -14.33 -3.04
N GLY A 162 19.84 -15.24 -2.36
CA GLY A 162 20.11 -16.60 -2.84
C GLY A 162 21.24 -16.70 -3.88
N ALA A 163 21.95 -15.61 -4.17
CA ALA A 163 23.15 -15.63 -5.00
C ALA A 163 24.25 -16.51 -4.36
N PRO A 164 25.22 -17.03 -5.14
CA PRO A 164 26.35 -17.78 -4.61
C PRO A 164 27.10 -17.02 -3.50
N GLU A 165 27.61 -17.76 -2.52
CA GLU A 165 28.37 -17.16 -1.42
C GLU A 165 29.66 -16.50 -1.93
N THR A 166 29.87 -15.26 -1.51
CA THR A 166 31.13 -14.52 -1.72
C THR A 166 31.96 -14.56 -0.45
N GLU A 167 33.22 -14.99 -0.56
CA GLU A 167 34.17 -14.98 0.55
C GLU A 167 34.66 -13.54 0.84
N MET A 168 34.67 -13.17 2.13
CA MET A 168 35.06 -11.85 2.61
C MET A 168 35.85 -11.97 3.93
N THR A 169 36.77 -11.05 4.17
CA THR A 169 37.50 -10.92 5.44
C THR A 169 36.76 -10.07 6.48
N SER A 170 35.73 -9.34 6.06
CA SER A 170 34.90 -8.48 6.92
C SER A 170 33.50 -8.32 6.34
N ILE A 171 32.52 -8.20 7.23
CA ILE A 171 31.11 -7.93 6.90
C ILE A 171 30.70 -6.47 7.17
N ALA A 172 31.65 -5.58 7.48
CA ALA A 172 31.36 -4.17 7.80
C ALA A 172 30.52 -3.48 6.71
N ASN A 173 30.83 -3.76 5.44
CA ASN A 173 30.18 -3.15 4.28
C ASN A 173 28.96 -3.92 3.75
N VAL A 174 28.62 -5.07 4.34
CA VAL A 174 27.38 -5.78 3.99
C VAL A 174 26.21 -4.93 4.45
N THR A 175 25.30 -4.60 3.53
CA THR A 175 24.09 -3.83 3.80
C THR A 175 22.89 -4.74 4.03
N ALA A 176 21.84 -4.20 4.63
CA ALA A 176 20.57 -4.91 4.76
C ALA A 176 19.99 -5.27 3.37
N PRO A 177 19.09 -6.26 3.29
CA PRO A 177 18.32 -6.48 2.07
C PRO A 177 17.55 -5.22 1.65
N GLY A 178 17.12 -5.19 0.38
CA GLY A 178 16.30 -4.09 -0.12
C GLY A 178 15.00 -3.93 0.69
N LYS A 179 14.51 -2.68 0.79
CA LYS A 179 13.26 -2.36 1.52
C LYS A 179 12.04 -3.14 1.02
N CYS A 180 12.07 -3.60 -0.24
CA CYS A 180 10.97 -4.30 -0.91
C CYS A 180 11.07 -5.82 -0.88
N GLY A 181 11.96 -6.33 -0.03
CA GLY A 181 12.18 -7.74 0.14
C GLY A 181 13.61 -8.13 -0.16
N GLY A 182 13.90 -9.39 0.16
CA GLY A 182 15.20 -10.00 -0.05
C GLY A 182 15.75 -10.62 1.23
N SER A 183 16.95 -11.15 1.14
CA SER A 183 17.64 -11.79 2.24
C SER A 183 19.14 -11.64 2.16
N VAL A 184 19.78 -11.56 3.32
CA VAL A 184 21.23 -11.63 3.46
C VAL A 184 21.54 -12.79 4.39
N LYS A 185 22.24 -13.80 3.87
CA LYS A 185 22.77 -14.91 4.65
C LYS A 185 24.26 -14.68 4.88
N ILE A 186 24.70 -14.75 6.14
CA ILE A 186 26.11 -14.64 6.52
C ILE A 186 26.50 -15.93 7.22
N ARG A 187 27.57 -16.56 6.75
CA ARG A 187 28.23 -17.69 7.39
C ARG A 187 29.61 -17.25 7.85
N ILE A 188 29.89 -17.38 9.15
CA ILE A 188 31.20 -17.12 9.75
C ILE A 188 31.93 -18.45 9.92
N VAL A 189 33.20 -18.47 9.58
CA VAL A 189 34.10 -19.61 9.72
C VAL A 189 35.37 -19.13 10.40
N ILE A 190 35.83 -19.87 11.40
CA ILE A 190 37.14 -19.70 12.03
C ILE A 190 37.93 -21.00 11.90
N THR A 191 39.22 -20.89 11.60
CA THR A 191 40.16 -22.03 11.58
C THR A 191 41.47 -21.62 12.23
N ASP A 192 42.01 -22.43 13.13
CA ASP A 192 43.30 -22.17 13.78
C ASP A 192 44.47 -22.94 13.15
N ASP A 193 45.69 -22.70 13.62
CA ASP A 193 46.91 -23.37 13.14
C ASP A 193 46.91 -24.90 13.30
N CYS A 194 45.98 -25.43 14.09
CA CYS A 194 45.81 -26.84 14.42
C CYS A 194 44.57 -27.45 13.79
N ASP A 195 44.10 -26.82 12.70
CA ASP A 195 42.95 -27.21 11.91
C ASP A 195 41.66 -27.37 12.74
N GLN A 196 41.60 -26.76 13.94
CA GLN A 196 40.34 -26.64 14.66
C GLN A 196 39.44 -25.72 13.86
N ARG A 197 38.21 -26.13 13.63
CA ARG A 197 37.26 -25.39 12.81
C ARG A 197 35.93 -25.23 13.53
N SER A 198 35.39 -24.02 13.47
CA SER A 198 34.02 -23.73 13.91
C SER A 198 33.33 -22.87 12.87
N GLU A 199 32.04 -23.13 12.65
CA GLU A 199 31.23 -22.34 11.74
C GLU A 199 29.79 -22.18 12.24
N LYS A 200 29.21 -21.03 11.91
CA LYS A 200 27.81 -20.69 12.16
C LYS A 200 27.28 -19.83 11.02
N GLU A 201 25.97 -19.87 10.83
CA GLU A 201 25.29 -19.04 9.86
C GLU A 201 24.00 -18.48 10.42
N ALA A 202 23.60 -17.33 9.89
CA ALA A 202 22.28 -16.77 10.12
C ALA A 202 21.82 -15.97 8.90
N THR A 203 20.50 -15.87 8.74
CA THR A 203 19.85 -15.14 7.66
C THR A 203 19.00 -14.00 8.20
N TYR A 204 19.12 -12.84 7.58
CA TYR A 204 18.25 -11.70 7.78
C TYR A 204 17.37 -11.52 6.54
N THR A 205 16.06 -11.60 6.70
CA THR A 205 15.09 -11.56 5.60
C THR A 205 14.15 -10.37 5.78
N ILE A 206 13.92 -9.64 4.70
CA ILE A 206 12.83 -8.68 4.59
C ILE A 206 11.76 -9.33 3.71
N THR A 207 10.54 -9.44 4.22
CA THR A 207 9.39 -9.90 3.43
C THR A 207 8.63 -8.71 2.90
N ARG A 208 8.29 -8.80 1.61
CA ARG A 208 7.39 -7.85 0.95
C ARG A 208 5.98 -7.99 1.54
N ARG A 209 5.26 -6.89 1.71
CA ARG A 209 3.85 -6.91 2.13
C ARG A 209 2.97 -7.32 0.97
N SER A 210 1.74 -7.72 1.29
CA SER A 210 0.67 -7.91 0.33
C SER A 210 0.52 -6.69 -0.59
N ASP A 211 0.33 -6.96 -1.88
CA ASP A 211 0.15 -5.94 -2.91
C ASP A 211 -0.95 -4.93 -2.55
N VAL A 212 -0.79 -3.69 -3.01
CA VAL A 212 -1.85 -2.69 -2.93
C VAL A 212 -3.05 -3.08 -3.80
N THR A 213 -4.24 -2.72 -3.35
CA THR A 213 -5.50 -3.03 -4.03
C THR A 213 -6.39 -1.80 -4.08
N THR A 214 -7.16 -1.67 -5.17
CA THR A 214 -8.21 -0.67 -5.33
C THR A 214 -9.55 -1.34 -5.60
N SER A 215 -10.61 -0.73 -5.09
CA SER A 215 -12.00 -1.05 -5.40
C SER A 215 -12.68 0.19 -5.95
N ALA A 216 -13.55 -0.02 -6.92
CA ALA A 216 -14.41 1.01 -7.49
C ALA A 216 -15.84 0.45 -7.63
N PRO A 217 -16.88 1.29 -7.56
CA PRO A 217 -18.23 0.88 -7.91
C PRO A 217 -18.32 0.47 -9.38
N GLN A 218 -19.43 -0.15 -9.77
CA GLN A 218 -19.74 -0.30 -11.20
C GLN A 218 -20.10 1.06 -11.80
N SER A 219 -19.72 1.26 -13.07
CA SER A 219 -20.23 2.40 -13.84
C SER A 219 -21.75 2.32 -13.94
N THR A 220 -22.43 3.46 -13.78
CA THR A 220 -23.89 3.50 -13.75
C THR A 220 -24.44 4.65 -14.58
N THR A 221 -25.63 4.46 -15.12
CA THR A 221 -26.39 5.48 -15.83
C THR A 221 -27.73 5.62 -15.15
N LYS A 222 -28.06 6.85 -14.76
CA LYS A 222 -29.33 7.19 -14.11
C LYS A 222 -30.09 8.19 -14.96
N ASN A 223 -31.41 8.11 -14.89
CA ASN A 223 -32.27 9.13 -15.45
C ASN A 223 -32.44 10.29 -14.45
N GLN A 224 -32.85 11.44 -14.97
CA GLN A 224 -33.05 12.67 -14.22
C GLN A 224 -33.99 12.51 -13.00
N CYS A 225 -33.69 13.28 -11.93
CA CYS A 225 -34.44 13.58 -10.70
C CYS A 225 -33.68 13.17 -9.40
N ASP A 226 -33.41 14.16 -8.53
CA ASP A 226 -32.65 14.15 -7.27
C ASP A 226 -31.73 12.92 -6.99
N LEU A 227 -30.49 13.00 -7.50
CA LEU A 227 -29.50 11.92 -7.42
C LEU A 227 -28.33 12.22 -6.48
N ALA A 228 -28.38 13.29 -5.68
CA ALA A 228 -27.24 13.69 -4.86
C ALA A 228 -26.83 12.61 -3.85
N SER A 229 -27.82 11.96 -3.21
CA SER A 229 -27.59 10.86 -2.26
C SER A 229 -27.07 9.59 -2.95
N ASP A 230 -27.63 9.25 -4.13
CA ASP A 230 -27.20 8.10 -4.93
C ASP A 230 -25.75 8.27 -5.42
N PHE A 231 -25.40 9.45 -5.91
CA PHE A 231 -24.03 9.78 -6.32
C PHE A 231 -23.05 9.70 -5.14
N ASN A 232 -23.40 10.25 -3.97
CA ASN A 232 -22.54 10.15 -2.78
C ASN A 232 -22.32 8.69 -2.34
N SER A 233 -23.36 7.86 -2.43
CA SER A 233 -23.29 6.42 -2.12
C SER A 233 -22.42 5.66 -3.13
N TRP A 234 -22.51 6.01 -4.41
CA TRP A 234 -21.63 5.49 -5.46
C TRP A 234 -20.17 5.90 -5.23
N LYS A 235 -19.93 7.18 -4.96
CA LYS A 235 -18.60 7.77 -4.72
C LYS A 235 -17.90 7.17 -3.49
N ALA A 236 -18.65 6.81 -2.45
CA ALA A 236 -18.10 6.20 -1.24
C ALA A 236 -17.53 4.77 -1.44
N GLN A 237 -17.85 4.11 -2.56
CA GLN A 237 -17.37 2.75 -2.85
C GLN A 237 -15.94 2.71 -3.41
N PHE A 238 -15.36 3.87 -3.73
CA PHE A 238 -13.94 3.96 -4.08
C PHE A 238 -13.10 3.77 -2.82
N THR A 239 -12.36 2.67 -2.76
CA THR A 239 -11.48 2.36 -1.63
C THR A 239 -10.14 1.85 -2.14
N ALA A 240 -9.09 2.03 -1.33
CA ALA A 240 -7.78 1.47 -1.59
C ALA A 240 -7.15 1.00 -0.28
N SER A 241 -6.35 -0.06 -0.34
CA SER A 241 -5.73 -0.65 0.85
C SER A 241 -4.47 -1.45 0.51
N GLY A 242 -3.73 -1.87 1.54
CA GLY A 242 -2.49 -2.64 1.39
C GLY A 242 -1.25 -1.78 1.24
N GLY A 243 -0.12 -2.44 0.91
CA GLY A 243 1.17 -1.78 0.75
C GLY A 243 1.78 -1.20 2.02
N CYS A 244 3.00 -0.67 1.89
CA CYS A 244 3.62 0.16 2.92
C CYS A 244 3.59 1.64 2.56
N SER A 245 3.27 2.50 3.53
CA SER A 245 3.15 3.95 3.34
C SER A 245 2.42 4.34 2.04
N PRO A 246 1.24 3.75 1.74
CA PRO A 246 0.63 3.92 0.43
C PRO A 246 0.22 5.36 0.16
N VAL A 247 0.44 5.81 -1.07
CA VAL A 247 -0.04 7.09 -1.60
C VAL A 247 -1.26 6.82 -2.46
N ILE A 248 -2.39 7.45 -2.11
CA ILE A 248 -3.65 7.36 -2.85
C ILE A 248 -3.86 8.65 -3.63
N LYS A 249 -4.17 8.52 -4.93
CA LYS A 249 -4.49 9.62 -5.83
C LYS A 249 -5.80 9.32 -6.55
N TYR A 250 -6.56 10.37 -6.82
CA TYR A 250 -7.76 10.32 -7.63
C TYR A 250 -7.57 11.18 -8.87
N PHE A 251 -8.12 10.75 -9.98
CA PHE A 251 -8.15 11.48 -11.24
C PHE A 251 -9.61 11.61 -11.65
N VAL A 252 -10.08 12.84 -11.79
CA VAL A 252 -11.50 13.13 -12.02
C VAL A 252 -11.69 13.86 -13.34
N SER A 253 -12.58 13.34 -14.18
CA SER A 253 -13.02 13.97 -15.43
C SER A 253 -14.51 14.26 -15.33
N ILE A 254 -14.91 15.49 -15.64
CA ILE A 254 -16.30 15.96 -15.64
C ILE A 254 -16.67 16.27 -17.08
N ASP A 255 -17.75 15.67 -17.58
CA ASP A 255 -18.29 15.87 -18.92
C ASP A 255 -17.26 15.72 -20.05
N GLY A 256 -16.31 14.79 -19.87
CA GLY A 256 -15.24 14.53 -20.85
C GLY A 256 -14.07 15.51 -20.81
N ALA A 257 -14.03 16.45 -19.86
CA ALA A 257 -12.87 17.31 -19.63
C ALA A 257 -11.62 16.50 -19.24
N PRO A 258 -10.41 17.02 -19.45
CA PRO A 258 -9.18 16.36 -19.00
C PRO A 258 -9.21 16.00 -17.52
N GLU A 259 -8.59 14.88 -17.16
CA GLU A 259 -8.54 14.42 -15.78
C GLU A 259 -7.75 15.40 -14.90
N THR A 260 -8.31 15.75 -13.75
CA THR A 260 -7.65 16.54 -12.71
C THR A 260 -7.21 15.64 -11.57
N GLU A 261 -5.93 15.70 -11.18
CA GLU A 261 -5.40 14.96 -10.04
C GLU A 261 -5.85 15.59 -8.71
N MET A 262 -6.28 14.74 -7.78
CA MET A 262 -6.79 15.12 -6.46
C MET A 262 -6.35 14.11 -5.38
N THR A 263 -6.19 14.58 -4.15
CA THR A 263 -5.93 13.72 -2.98
C THR A 263 -7.22 13.20 -2.32
N SER A 264 -8.37 13.78 -2.67
CA SER A 264 -9.68 13.41 -2.16
C SER A 264 -10.77 13.76 -3.17
N ILE A 265 -11.82 12.93 -3.20
CA ILE A 265 -13.03 13.13 -4.01
C ILE A 265 -14.22 13.62 -3.16
N ALA A 266 -14.02 13.96 -1.89
CA ALA A 266 -15.10 14.38 -0.99
C ALA A 266 -15.94 15.54 -1.60
N ASN A 267 -15.28 16.50 -2.23
CA ASN A 267 -15.90 17.69 -2.81
C ASN A 267 -16.37 17.53 -4.27
N VAL A 268 -16.16 16.36 -4.89
CA VAL A 268 -16.69 16.10 -6.23
C VAL A 268 -18.21 15.97 -6.12
N THR A 269 -18.94 16.74 -6.93
CA THR A 269 -20.40 16.73 -6.98
C THR A 269 -20.91 15.86 -8.12
N ALA A 270 -22.17 15.46 -8.05
CA ALA A 270 -22.84 14.74 -9.14
C ALA A 270 -22.81 15.57 -10.44
N PRO A 271 -22.94 14.94 -11.62
CA PRO A 271 -23.15 15.66 -12.87
C PRO A 271 -24.37 16.58 -12.79
N GLY A 272 -24.45 17.54 -13.72
CA GLY A 272 -25.61 18.41 -13.84
C GLY A 272 -26.92 17.62 -13.92
N LYS A 273 -27.98 18.15 -13.31
CA LYS A 273 -29.32 17.51 -13.33
C LYS A 273 -29.86 17.31 -14.75
N CYS A 274 -29.34 18.05 -15.73
CA CYS A 274 -29.76 18.01 -17.13
C CYS A 274 -28.95 17.08 -18.02
N GLY A 275 -28.11 16.26 -17.40
CA GLY A 275 -27.21 15.34 -18.07
C GLY A 275 -25.75 15.68 -17.78
N GLY A 276 -24.90 14.70 -18.09
CA GLY A 276 -23.46 14.81 -17.91
C GLY A 276 -22.88 13.52 -17.35
N SER A 277 -21.57 13.51 -17.14
CA SER A 277 -20.86 12.39 -16.55
C SER A 277 -19.72 12.84 -15.64
N VAL A 278 -19.47 12.04 -14.60
CA VAL A 278 -18.29 12.15 -13.76
C VAL A 278 -17.57 10.82 -13.81
N LYS A 279 -16.35 10.81 -14.33
CA LYS A 279 -15.44 9.67 -14.30
C LYS A 279 -14.44 9.87 -13.18
N ILE A 280 -14.33 8.89 -12.28
CA ILE A 280 -13.33 8.87 -11.21
C ILE A 280 -12.44 7.65 -11.41
N ARG A 281 -11.12 7.89 -11.45
CA ARG A 281 -10.08 6.88 -11.44
C ARG A 281 -9.31 6.98 -10.13
N ILE A 282 -9.29 5.91 -9.35
CA ILE A 282 -8.49 5.79 -8.12
C ILE A 282 -7.20 5.05 -8.45
N VAL A 283 -6.10 5.54 -7.91
CA VAL A 283 -4.76 4.96 -8.03
C VAL A 283 -4.14 4.89 -6.64
N ILE A 284 -3.56 3.75 -6.31
CA ILE A 284 -2.72 3.57 -5.12
C ILE A 284 -1.33 3.12 -5.55
N THR A 285 -0.31 3.66 -4.90
CA THR A 285 1.08 3.24 -5.09
C THR A 285 1.77 3.16 -3.73
N ASP A 286 2.55 2.10 -3.48
CA ASP A 286 3.30 1.94 -2.23
C ASP A 286 4.80 2.24 -2.39
N ASP A 287 5.55 2.23 -1.28
CA ASP A 287 7.00 2.50 -1.26
C ASP A 287 7.84 1.53 -2.12
N CYS A 288 7.23 0.42 -2.57
CA CYS A 288 7.83 -0.63 -3.37
C CYS A 288 7.28 -0.68 -4.79
N ASP A 289 6.75 0.45 -5.24
CA ASP A 289 6.19 0.69 -6.56
C ASP A 289 5.10 -0.32 -6.95
N GLN A 290 4.47 -0.98 -5.96
CA GLN A 290 3.24 -1.74 -6.22
C GLN A 290 2.16 -0.74 -6.58
N ARG A 291 1.45 -1.00 -7.67
CA ARG A 291 0.43 -0.11 -8.19
C ARG A 291 -0.86 -0.85 -8.45
N SER A 292 -1.98 -0.25 -8.04
CA SER A 292 -3.32 -0.71 -8.40
C SER A 292 -4.16 0.49 -8.82
N GLU A 293 -4.99 0.30 -9.83
CA GLU A 293 -5.90 1.33 -10.30
C GLU A 293 -7.24 0.75 -10.75
N LYS A 294 -8.28 1.55 -10.55
CA LYS A 294 -9.65 1.28 -10.99
C LYS A 294 -10.34 2.57 -11.36
N GLU A 295 -11.33 2.47 -12.23
CA GLU A 295 -12.15 3.60 -12.63
C GLU A 295 -13.62 3.21 -12.71
N ALA A 296 -14.49 4.19 -12.51
CA ALA A 296 -15.90 4.06 -12.78
C ALA A 296 -16.48 5.42 -13.21
N THR A 297 -17.57 5.36 -13.98
CA THR A 297 -18.26 6.54 -14.49
C THR A 297 -19.69 6.58 -13.97
N TYR A 298 -20.11 7.73 -13.47
CA TYR A 298 -21.48 8.04 -13.12
C TYR A 298 -22.06 8.97 -14.18
N THR A 299 -23.06 8.50 -14.92
CA THR A 299 -23.69 9.24 -16.00
C THR A 299 -25.14 9.57 -15.64
N ILE A 300 -25.52 10.83 -15.85
CA ILE A 300 -26.92 11.25 -15.84
C ILE A 300 -27.34 11.44 -17.29
N THR A 301 -28.40 10.75 -17.70
CA THR A 301 -29.05 11.01 -18.98
C THR A 301 -30.22 11.97 -18.80
N ARG A 302 -30.32 12.92 -19.72
CA ARG A 302 -31.46 13.85 -19.78
C ARG A 302 -32.74 13.06 -20.06
N ARG A 303 -33.85 13.44 -19.41
CA ARG A 303 -35.16 12.85 -19.69
C ARG A 303 -35.69 13.32 -21.06
N SER A 304 -36.67 12.59 -21.58
CA SER A 304 -37.43 12.99 -22.77
C SER A 304 -37.97 14.41 -22.64
N ASP A 305 -37.92 15.17 -23.75
CA ASP A 305 -38.37 16.56 -23.80
C ASP A 305 -39.82 16.74 -23.32
N VAL A 306 -40.11 17.87 -22.69
CA VAL A 306 -41.48 18.26 -22.36
C VAL A 306 -42.31 18.47 -23.62
N THR A 307 -43.57 18.05 -23.58
CA THR A 307 -44.51 18.14 -24.70
C THR A 307 -45.85 18.65 -24.22
N THR A 308 -46.56 19.38 -25.08
CA THR A 308 -47.94 19.85 -24.86
C THR A 308 -48.85 19.44 -26.01
N SER A 309 -50.06 19.00 -25.68
CA SER A 309 -51.17 18.84 -26.62
C SER A 309 -52.27 19.87 -26.33
N ALA A 310 -52.93 20.33 -27.40
CA ALA A 310 -54.12 21.16 -27.31
C ALA A 310 -55.15 20.66 -28.34
N PRO A 311 -56.46 20.84 -28.08
CA PRO A 311 -57.50 20.59 -29.08
C PRO A 311 -57.32 21.51 -30.30
N GLN A 312 -58.02 21.21 -31.39
CA GLN A 312 -58.15 22.17 -32.49
C GLN A 312 -59.04 23.34 -32.06
N SER A 313 -58.73 24.54 -32.55
CA SER A 313 -59.63 25.69 -32.39
C SER A 313 -60.96 25.41 -33.09
N THR A 314 -62.07 25.78 -32.46
CA THR A 314 -63.40 25.45 -32.96
C THR A 314 -64.36 26.62 -32.84
N THR A 315 -65.33 26.67 -33.75
CA THR A 315 -66.42 27.65 -33.75
C THR A 315 -67.75 26.93 -33.75
N LYS A 316 -68.64 27.30 -32.83
CA LYS A 316 -69.95 26.69 -32.63
C LYS A 316 -71.06 27.76 -32.68
N ASN A 317 -72.30 27.30 -32.86
CA ASN A 317 -73.51 28.12 -32.85
C ASN A 317 -74.23 28.03 -31.48
N GLN A 318 -75.26 28.86 -31.28
CA GLN A 318 -75.94 29.06 -29.99
C GLN A 318 -76.87 27.88 -29.58
N CYS A 319 -76.33 26.75 -29.09
CA CYS A 319 -77.11 25.64 -28.50
C CYS A 319 -76.30 24.94 -27.38
N ASP A 320 -76.85 24.74 -26.17
CA ASP A 320 -76.16 24.19 -24.96
C ASP A 320 -74.79 23.51 -25.17
N LEU A 321 -73.71 24.28 -25.04
CA LEU A 321 -72.34 23.88 -25.35
C LEU A 321 -71.50 23.52 -24.13
N ALA A 322 -72.07 23.47 -22.91
CA ALA A 322 -71.28 23.27 -21.70
C ALA A 322 -70.50 21.94 -21.72
N SER A 323 -71.14 20.87 -22.18
CA SER A 323 -70.53 19.54 -22.31
C SER A 323 -69.47 19.49 -23.44
N ASP A 324 -69.75 20.15 -24.57
CA ASP A 324 -68.82 20.23 -25.71
C ASP A 324 -67.55 21.03 -25.35
N PHE A 325 -67.73 22.17 -24.67
CA PHE A 325 -66.61 22.97 -24.16
C PHE A 325 -65.77 22.22 -23.13
N ASN A 326 -66.39 21.50 -22.19
CA ASN A 326 -65.65 20.69 -21.23
C ASN A 326 -64.86 19.56 -21.91
N SER A 327 -65.42 18.93 -22.94
CA SER A 327 -64.74 17.90 -23.75
C SER A 327 -63.58 18.47 -24.56
N TRP A 328 -63.73 19.68 -25.10
CA TRP A 328 -62.65 20.42 -25.76
C TRP A 328 -61.53 20.78 -24.77
N LYS A 329 -61.89 21.35 -23.62
CA LYS A 329 -60.97 21.77 -22.55
C LYS A 329 -60.15 20.60 -21.98
N ALA A 330 -60.72 19.40 -21.90
CA ALA A 330 -60.04 18.21 -21.39
C ALA A 330 -58.90 17.69 -22.29
N GLN A 331 -58.80 18.15 -23.54
CA GLN A 331 -57.75 17.72 -24.49
C GLN A 331 -56.41 18.46 -24.30
N PHE A 332 -56.39 19.51 -23.47
CA PHE A 332 -55.15 20.14 -23.07
C PHE A 332 -54.39 19.22 -22.12
N ALA A 333 -53.23 18.74 -22.56
CA ALA A 333 -52.36 17.91 -21.73
C ALA A 333 -50.90 18.33 -21.91
N ALA A 334 -50.10 18.04 -20.90
CA ALA A 334 -48.65 18.19 -20.97
C ALA A 334 -47.98 17.00 -20.30
N SER A 335 -46.80 16.61 -20.79
CA SER A 335 -46.06 15.46 -20.28
C SER A 335 -44.56 15.59 -20.53
N GLY A 336 -43.76 14.75 -19.88
CA GLY A 336 -42.29 14.77 -20.01
C GLY A 336 -41.60 15.67 -18.99
N GLY A 337 -40.28 15.84 -19.13
CA GLY A 337 -39.44 16.62 -18.22
C GLY A 337 -39.28 16.02 -16.81
N CYS A 338 -38.37 16.58 -16.03
CA CYS A 338 -38.30 16.34 -14.58
C CYS A 338 -38.82 17.56 -13.82
N SER A 339 -39.59 17.30 -12.77
CA SER A 339 -40.28 18.34 -12.00
C SER A 339 -41.04 19.36 -12.88
N PRO A 340 -41.82 18.94 -13.89
CA PRO A 340 -42.42 19.87 -14.83
C PRO A 340 -43.41 20.82 -14.13
N VAL A 341 -43.33 22.10 -14.47
CA VAL A 341 -44.28 23.14 -14.08
C VAL A 341 -45.21 23.40 -15.25
N ILE A 342 -46.51 23.21 -15.04
CA ILE A 342 -47.55 23.44 -16.05
C ILE A 342 -48.30 24.72 -15.67
N LYS A 343 -48.41 25.63 -16.63
CA LYS A 343 -49.15 26.88 -16.53
C LYS A 343 -50.14 27.01 -17.68
N TYR A 344 -51.28 27.62 -17.38
CA TYR A 344 -52.29 27.95 -18.36
C TYR A 344 -52.45 29.47 -18.41
N PHE A 345 -52.63 30.00 -19.61
CA PHE A 345 -52.91 31.41 -19.86
C PHE A 345 -54.26 31.49 -20.56
N VAL A 346 -55.23 32.14 -19.93
CA VAL A 346 -56.62 32.16 -20.38
C VAL A 346 -57.02 33.58 -20.75
N SER A 347 -57.56 33.76 -21.95
CA SER A 347 -58.14 35.02 -22.44
C SER A 347 -59.62 34.78 -22.77
N ILE A 348 -60.48 35.66 -22.26
CA ILE A 348 -61.93 35.63 -22.49
C ILE A 348 -62.31 36.88 -23.29
N ASP A 349 -62.97 36.69 -24.42
CA ASP A 349 -63.45 37.76 -25.31
C ASP A 349 -62.37 38.80 -25.69
N GLY A 350 -61.13 38.34 -25.86
CA GLY A 350 -59.99 39.19 -26.22
C GLY A 350 -59.38 39.99 -25.05
N ALA A 351 -59.82 39.75 -23.82
CA ALA A 351 -59.18 40.32 -22.63
C ALA A 351 -57.73 39.83 -22.46
N PRO A 352 -56.86 40.57 -21.73
CA PRO A 352 -55.50 40.11 -21.44
C PRO A 352 -55.48 38.72 -20.81
N GLU A 353 -54.45 37.94 -21.14
CA GLU A 353 -54.30 36.59 -20.61
C GLU A 353 -54.07 36.60 -19.09
N THR A 354 -54.82 35.76 -18.39
CA THR A 354 -54.64 35.51 -16.96
C THR A 354 -53.91 34.18 -16.76
N GLU A 355 -52.82 34.20 -15.99
CA GLU A 355 -52.09 32.98 -15.61
C GLU A 355 -52.86 32.18 -14.56
N MET A 356 -52.97 30.87 -14.77
CA MET A 356 -53.67 29.92 -13.92
C MET A 356 -52.89 28.60 -13.82
N THR A 357 -52.96 27.93 -12.68
CA THR A 357 -52.38 26.58 -12.47
C THR A 357 -53.33 25.46 -12.90
N SER A 358 -54.61 25.79 -13.14
CA SER A 358 -55.63 24.85 -13.59
C SER A 358 -56.70 25.59 -14.39
N ILE A 359 -57.23 24.92 -15.41
CA ILE A 359 -58.36 25.41 -16.23
C ILE A 359 -59.69 24.76 -15.84
N ALA A 360 -59.74 23.97 -14.76
CA ALA A 360 -60.95 23.25 -14.35
C ALA A 360 -62.19 24.18 -14.26
N ASN A 361 -62.00 25.38 -13.70
CA ASN A 361 -63.06 26.36 -13.45
C ASN A 361 -63.32 27.33 -14.62
N VAL A 362 -62.58 27.22 -15.73
CA VAL A 362 -62.86 28.03 -16.92
C VAL A 362 -64.18 27.55 -17.54
N THR A 363 -65.10 28.48 -17.76
CA THR A 363 -66.43 28.22 -18.34
C THR A 363 -66.47 28.57 -19.82
N ALA A 364 -67.47 28.02 -20.53
CA ALA A 364 -67.69 28.30 -21.95
C ALA A 364 -68.03 29.78 -22.19
N PRO A 365 -67.80 30.33 -23.40
CA PRO A 365 -68.26 31.67 -23.77
C PRO A 365 -69.78 31.83 -23.59
N GLY A 366 -70.24 33.08 -23.51
CA GLY A 366 -71.65 33.40 -23.36
C GLY A 366 -72.52 32.86 -24.51
N LYS A 367 -73.79 32.53 -24.22
CA LYS A 367 -74.76 32.03 -25.23
C LYS A 367 -75.02 33.04 -26.36
N CYS A 368 -74.75 34.32 -26.13
CA CYS A 368 -74.93 35.39 -27.12
C CYS A 368 -73.71 35.61 -28.02
N GLY A 369 -72.65 34.81 -27.86
CA GLY A 369 -71.39 34.94 -28.57
C GLY A 369 -70.22 35.16 -27.63
N GLY A 370 -69.00 34.98 -28.14
CA GLY A 370 -67.75 35.18 -27.40
C GLY A 370 -66.68 34.16 -27.75
N SER A 371 -65.50 34.28 -27.13
CA SER A 371 -64.39 33.37 -27.31
C SER A 371 -63.62 33.12 -26.02
N VAL A 372 -63.13 31.90 -25.84
CA VAL A 372 -62.17 31.55 -24.79
C VAL A 372 -60.94 30.98 -25.46
N LYS A 373 -59.80 31.66 -25.29
CA LYS A 373 -58.48 31.19 -25.73
C LYS A 373 -57.73 30.64 -24.52
N ILE A 374 -57.24 29.42 -24.64
CA ILE A 374 -56.40 28.78 -23.62
C ILE A 374 -55.05 28.45 -24.25
N ARG A 375 -53.97 28.93 -23.64
CA ARG A 375 -52.59 28.56 -23.95
C ARG A 375 -52.03 27.75 -22.78
N ILE A 376 -51.60 26.52 -23.05
CA ILE A 376 -50.86 25.67 -22.10
C ILE A 376 -49.36 25.84 -22.33
N VAL A 377 -48.61 25.98 -21.25
CA VAL A 377 -47.14 26.05 -21.25
C VAL A 377 -46.63 25.05 -20.22
N ILE A 378 -45.67 24.22 -20.60
CA ILE A 378 -44.92 23.35 -19.69
C ILE A 378 -43.45 23.77 -19.74
N THR A 379 -42.83 23.87 -18.57
CA THR A 379 -41.39 24.05 -18.41
C THR A 379 -40.85 23.01 -17.44
N ASP A 380 -39.59 22.57 -17.58
CA ASP A 380 -38.94 21.67 -16.61
C ASP A 380 -37.68 22.27 -15.98
N ASP A 381 -37.09 21.57 -15.01
CA ASP A 381 -35.86 21.99 -14.32
C ASP A 381 -34.63 22.14 -15.24
N CYS A 382 -34.74 21.74 -16.49
CA CYS A 382 -33.69 21.80 -17.51
C CYS A 382 -34.01 22.78 -18.63
N ASP A 383 -34.86 23.76 -18.31
CA ASP A 383 -35.30 24.84 -19.18
C ASP A 383 -35.90 24.33 -20.50
N GLN A 384 -36.37 23.07 -20.56
CA GLN A 384 -37.17 22.61 -21.68
C GLN A 384 -38.52 23.32 -21.61
N ARG A 385 -39.03 23.76 -22.75
CA ARG A 385 -40.30 24.47 -22.83
C ARG A 385 -41.11 23.97 -24.01
N SER A 386 -42.39 23.68 -23.78
CA SER A 386 -43.37 23.41 -24.84
C SER A 386 -44.62 24.23 -24.58
N GLU A 387 -45.24 24.73 -25.64
CA GLU A 387 -46.50 25.46 -25.54
C GLU A 387 -47.43 25.17 -26.73
N LYS A 388 -48.73 25.23 -26.44
CA LYS A 388 -49.80 25.16 -27.44
C LYS A 388 -50.96 26.05 -27.01
N GLU A 389 -51.72 26.50 -27.98
CA GLU A 389 -52.95 27.27 -27.74
C GLU A 389 -54.08 26.79 -28.63
N ALA A 390 -55.31 26.96 -28.13
CA ALA A 390 -56.51 26.76 -28.91
C ALA A 390 -57.60 27.73 -28.45
N THR A 391 -58.50 28.08 -29.38
CA THR A 391 -59.62 29.00 -29.12
C THR A 391 -60.95 28.31 -29.36
N TYR A 392 -61.87 28.47 -28.42
CA TYR A 392 -63.25 28.05 -28.54
C TYR A 392 -64.14 29.27 -28.74
N THR A 393 -64.83 29.35 -29.87
CA THR A 393 -65.65 30.52 -30.25
C THR A 393 -67.12 30.14 -30.38
N ILE A 394 -68.01 30.97 -29.83
CA ILE A 394 -69.45 30.91 -30.08
C ILE A 394 -69.81 32.10 -30.97
N THR A 395 -70.41 31.81 -32.12
CA THR A 395 -70.93 32.86 -33.02
C THR A 395 -72.32 33.28 -32.59
N SER A 396 -72.59 34.57 -32.65
CA SER A 396 -73.94 35.08 -32.49
C SER A 396 -74.78 34.68 -33.71
N ARG A 397 -76.07 34.36 -33.49
CA ARG A 397 -77.00 34.21 -34.61
C ARG A 397 -77.19 35.57 -35.29
N SER A 398 -77.38 35.57 -36.60
CA SER A 398 -77.85 36.76 -37.33
C SER A 398 -79.13 37.30 -36.69
N ASP A 399 -79.30 38.62 -36.68
CA ASP A 399 -80.46 39.27 -36.09
C ASP A 399 -81.77 38.68 -36.62
N ILE A 400 -82.78 38.57 -35.73
CA ILE A 400 -84.14 38.23 -36.14
C ILE A 400 -84.67 39.38 -36.99
N VAL A 401 -84.79 39.16 -38.30
CA VAL A 401 -85.49 40.10 -39.19
C VAL A 401 -86.99 39.96 -38.94
N ILE A 402 -87.58 40.90 -38.21
CA ILE A 402 -89.03 41.05 -38.14
C ILE A 402 -89.45 41.82 -39.39
N ASN A 403 -90.02 41.14 -40.38
CA ASN A 403 -90.76 41.81 -41.44
C ASN A 403 -92.09 42.30 -40.85
N THR A 404 -92.21 43.60 -40.62
CA THR A 404 -93.50 44.22 -40.32
C THR A 404 -94.43 44.07 -41.54
N PRO A 405 -95.69 43.61 -41.38
CA PRO A 405 -96.62 43.55 -42.49
C PRO A 405 -96.83 44.96 -43.07
N ALA A 406 -96.93 45.06 -44.40
CA ALA A 406 -97.23 46.33 -45.06
C ALA A 406 -98.53 46.93 -44.49
N ASN A 407 -98.51 48.24 -44.20
CA ASN A 407 -99.68 49.00 -43.77
C ASN A 407 -100.84 48.80 -44.75
N LYS A 408 -101.93 48.14 -44.31
CA LYS A 408 -103.19 48.15 -45.08
C LYS A 408 -103.89 49.49 -44.87
N THR A 409 -103.89 50.31 -45.91
CA THR A 409 -104.73 51.50 -45.97
C THR A 409 -106.13 51.07 -46.38
N VAL A 410 -107.11 51.11 -45.47
CA VAL A 410 -108.53 50.97 -45.81
C VAL A 410 -109.07 52.37 -46.11
N ARG A 411 -109.42 52.63 -47.37
CA ARG A 411 -110.05 53.91 -47.77
C ARG A 411 -111.55 53.85 -47.49
N CYS A 412 -112.04 54.75 -46.65
CA CYS A 412 -113.46 55.07 -46.55
C CYS A 412 -113.87 55.87 -47.80
N LEU A 413 -114.81 55.36 -48.60
CA LEU A 413 -115.43 56.11 -49.68
C LEU A 413 -116.57 56.96 -49.10
N LEU A 414 -116.29 58.25 -48.87
CA LEU A 414 -117.32 59.27 -48.67
C LEU A 414 -117.38 60.13 -49.94
N GLN A 415 -118.41 59.90 -50.76
CA GLN A 415 -118.88 60.89 -51.74
C GLN A 415 -119.67 61.98 -51.02
N ALA A 416 -119.38 63.23 -51.34
CA ALA A 416 -119.95 64.40 -50.69
C ALA A 416 -121.34 64.77 -51.26
N ALA A 417 -122.21 65.11 -50.31
CA ALA A 417 -123.39 65.99 -50.36
C ALA A 417 -124.72 65.48 -50.97
N SER A 418 -125.68 65.22 -50.07
CA SER A 418 -126.89 66.07 -49.95
C SER A 418 -127.36 66.07 -48.48
N ILE A 419 -127.66 67.27 -47.98
CA ILE A 419 -127.94 67.65 -46.58
C ILE A 419 -129.29 67.10 -46.10
N GLN A 420 -129.40 66.70 -44.81
CA GLN A 420 -130.53 67.02 -43.91
C GLN A 420 -130.17 66.78 -42.42
N ASN A 421 -129.97 67.90 -41.72
CA ASN A 421 -130.47 68.32 -40.41
C ASN A 421 -130.61 67.33 -39.20
N SER A 422 -130.10 67.82 -38.04
CA SER A 422 -130.49 67.63 -36.62
C SER A 422 -129.34 67.14 -35.72
N GLN A 423 -128.72 68.04 -34.94
CA GLN A 423 -128.91 68.26 -33.48
C GLN A 423 -128.56 67.01 -32.64
N LEU A 424 -127.61 66.98 -31.69
CA LEU A 424 -127.27 67.86 -30.57
C LEU A 424 -125.94 67.40 -29.92
N GLY A 425 -125.24 68.30 -29.21
CA GLY A 425 -124.47 67.93 -27.99
C GLY A 425 -122.95 68.18 -28.00
N SER A 426 -122.53 69.22 -27.30
CA SER A 426 -121.16 69.49 -26.78
C SER A 426 -121.16 69.18 -25.26
N PRO A 427 -120.08 69.37 -24.43
CA PRO A 427 -118.61 69.32 -24.59
C PRO A 427 -117.90 68.50 -23.46
N ASN A 428 -116.56 68.57 -23.40
CA ASN A 428 -115.66 68.38 -22.23
C ASN A 428 -115.50 66.93 -21.69
N SER A 429 -114.37 66.46 -21.15
CA SER A 429 -113.24 67.07 -20.43
C SER A 429 -112.11 66.02 -20.25
N THR A 430 -110.85 66.47 -20.22
CA THR A 430 -109.67 65.76 -19.61
C THR A 430 -109.77 65.68 -18.08
N PRO A 431 -108.87 65.06 -17.26
CA PRO A 431 -107.64 64.23 -17.49
C PRO A 431 -107.53 63.00 -16.53
N VAL A 432 -106.29 62.51 -16.28
CA VAL A 432 -105.74 61.66 -15.17
C VAL A 432 -105.39 60.22 -15.63
N VAL A 433 -104.12 59.91 -15.93
CA VAL A 433 -102.94 59.54 -15.10
C VAL A 433 -103.00 58.11 -14.51
N ALA A 434 -101.91 57.38 -14.81
CA ALA A 434 -101.42 56.11 -14.24
C ALA A 434 -102.30 54.88 -14.53
N VAL A 435 -101.78 53.70 -14.88
CA VAL A 435 -100.73 52.92 -14.20
C VAL A 435 -100.18 51.89 -15.20
N VAL A 436 -98.86 51.67 -15.17
CA VAL A 436 -98.11 50.57 -15.84
C VAL A 436 -98.43 49.25 -15.13
N PRO A 437 -98.75 48.11 -15.78
CA PRO A 437 -97.74 47.21 -16.40
C PRO A 437 -98.28 46.46 -17.65
N TRP A 438 -97.49 45.85 -18.54
CA TRP A 438 -96.30 44.99 -18.44
C TRP A 438 -95.39 45.17 -19.67
#